data_AF-A0A8J3SAU2-F1
#
_entry.id   AF-A0A8J3SAU2-F1
#
_cell.length_a   1.000
_cell.length_b   1.000
_cell.length_c   1.000
_cell.angle_alpha   90.00
_cell.angle_beta   90.00
_cell.angle_gamma   90.00
#
_symmetry.space_group_name_H-M   'P 1'
#
loop_
_entity.id
_entity.type
_entity.pdbx_description
1 polymer ?
#
loop_
_entity_poly.entity_id
_entity_poly.type
_entity_poly.pdbx_seq_one_letter_code
_entity_poly.pdbx_strand_id
1 'polypeptide(L)'
;MVMHRAAWRCQCTRCPAHKRQYQGRCETESDEQTGVRLIAAPLDPGPDPLRHIPTVPVDQLRAWCPPCYDRLITDRRAQYRKEAEWQIRDRAVPLF
;
A
#
# COMPACT_ATOMS: atom_id res chain seq x y z
N MET A 1 18.06 7.41 2.96
CA MET A 1 17.32 6.13 3.00
C MET A 1 15.85 6.37 3.34
N VAL A 2 14.93 5.57 2.79
CA VAL A 2 13.46 5.72 2.95
C VAL A 2 13.05 5.72 4.42
N MET A 3 13.65 4.85 5.24
CA MET A 3 13.33 4.71 6.67
C MET A 3 13.67 5.97 7.47
N HIS A 4 14.80 6.60 7.21
CA HIS A 4 15.20 7.86 7.87
C HIS A 4 14.26 9.02 7.50
N ARG A 5 13.85 9.12 6.23
CA ARG A 5 12.84 10.12 5.80
C ARG A 5 11.47 9.85 6.43
N ALA A 6 11.18 8.61 6.74
CA ALA A 6 9.96 8.19 7.43
C ALA A 6 10.04 8.29 8.96
N ALA A 7 11.19 8.73 9.52
CA ALA A 7 11.47 8.67 10.96
C ALA A 7 11.19 7.30 11.59
N TRP A 8 11.41 6.20 10.83
CA TRP A 8 11.06 4.83 11.25
C TRP A 8 9.59 4.62 11.59
N ARG A 9 8.70 5.34 10.89
CA ARG A 9 7.24 5.24 11.04
C ARG A 9 6.59 4.77 9.76
N CYS A 10 5.51 4.01 9.90
CA CYS A 10 4.65 3.67 8.79
C CYS A 10 3.97 4.93 8.23
N GLN A 11 3.95 5.07 6.90
CA GLN A 11 3.34 6.20 6.18
C GLN A 11 1.98 5.81 5.54
N CYS A 12 1.22 4.92 6.19
CA CYS A 12 -0.15 4.57 5.76
C CYS A 12 -1.05 5.82 5.81
N THR A 13 -1.93 6.00 4.82
CA THR A 13 -3.01 7.00 4.89
C THR A 13 -4.22 6.50 5.66
N ARG A 14 -4.47 5.18 5.64
CA ARG A 14 -5.54 4.52 6.38
C ARG A 14 -5.05 3.19 6.93
N CYS A 15 -4.94 3.10 8.25
CA CYS A 15 -4.45 1.88 8.88
C CYS A 15 -5.59 0.91 9.22
N PRO A 16 -5.47 -0.40 8.85
CA PRO A 16 -6.57 -1.37 8.92
C PRO A 16 -6.93 -1.80 10.34
N ALA A 17 -6.03 -1.64 11.31
CA ALA A 17 -6.33 -1.88 12.71
C ALA A 17 -7.08 -0.68 13.30
N HIS A 18 -8.41 -0.73 13.25
CA HIS A 18 -9.35 0.25 13.83
C HIS A 18 -9.18 0.51 15.35
N LYS A 19 -8.29 -0.26 16.01
CA LYS A 19 -8.01 -0.23 17.45
C LYS A 19 -6.63 0.31 17.80
N ARG A 20 -5.78 0.69 16.83
CA ARG A 20 -4.43 1.22 17.05
C ARG A 20 -4.16 2.56 16.34
N GLN A 21 -5.13 3.46 16.44
CA GLN A 21 -4.99 4.83 15.94
C GLN A 21 -4.95 5.78 17.14
N TYR A 22 -3.76 6.03 17.68
CA TYR A 22 -3.58 7.15 18.59
C TYR A 22 -3.43 8.43 17.76
N GLN A 23 -4.41 9.35 17.86
CA GLN A 23 -4.44 10.63 17.14
C GLN A 23 -4.28 10.51 15.61
N GLY A 24 -4.97 9.55 14.98
CA GLY A 24 -4.95 9.39 13.52
C GLY A 24 -3.63 8.84 12.95
N ARG A 25 -2.76 8.29 13.79
CA ARG A 25 -1.46 7.73 13.40
C ARG A 25 -1.44 6.22 13.59
N CYS A 26 -0.72 5.50 12.72
CA CYS A 26 -0.44 4.08 12.95
C CYS A 26 0.45 3.95 14.19
N GLU A 27 -0.04 3.36 15.28
CA GLU A 27 0.77 3.11 16.49
C GLU A 27 1.85 2.04 16.28
N THR A 28 1.98 1.48 15.08
CA THR A 28 3.13 0.62 14.75
C THR A 28 4.32 1.50 14.41
N GLU A 29 4.80 2.20 15.42
CA GLU A 29 6.13 2.76 15.43
C GLU A 29 7.11 1.59 15.43
N SER A 30 8.08 1.60 14.51
CA SER A 30 9.24 0.71 14.61
C SER A 30 10.15 1.25 15.72
N ASP A 31 9.60 1.34 16.93
CA ASP A 31 10.41 1.56 18.11
C ASP A 31 11.10 0.22 18.43
N GLU A 32 12.34 0.29 18.86
CA GLU A 32 13.22 -0.86 19.13
C GLU A 32 12.56 -1.84 20.12
N GLN A 33 11.57 -1.37 20.89
CA GLN A 33 10.77 -2.16 21.83
C GLN A 33 9.60 -2.96 21.21
N THR A 34 9.13 -2.67 19.99
CA THR A 34 7.95 -3.35 19.39
C THR A 34 8.28 -4.37 18.30
N GLY A 35 9.50 -4.36 17.76
CA GLY A 35 10.02 -5.38 16.84
C GLY A 35 9.41 -5.40 15.43
N VAL A 36 8.68 -4.37 15.00
CA VAL A 36 8.05 -4.37 13.68
C VAL A 36 9.01 -3.93 12.59
N ARG A 37 9.33 -4.86 11.67
CA ARG A 37 10.16 -4.59 10.49
C ARG A 37 9.38 -3.76 9.45
N LEU A 38 9.89 -2.57 9.13
CA LEU A 38 9.36 -1.73 8.06
C LEU A 38 9.85 -2.18 6.68
N ILE A 39 8.97 -2.03 5.69
CA ILE A 39 9.21 -2.37 4.30
C ILE A 39 9.23 -1.08 3.48
N ALA A 40 10.24 -0.90 2.63
CA ALA A 40 10.24 0.19 1.65
C ALA A 40 9.51 -0.30 0.40
N ALA A 41 8.34 0.28 0.12
CA ALA A 41 7.52 -0.10 -1.02
C ALA A 41 6.81 1.11 -1.64
N PRO A 42 6.47 1.06 -2.93
CA PRO A 42 5.73 2.14 -3.59
C PRO A 42 4.34 2.35 -2.98
N LEU A 43 3.80 3.55 -3.21
CA LEU A 43 2.40 3.86 -2.88
C LEU A 43 1.41 3.09 -3.77
N ASP A 44 1.80 2.80 -5.02
CA ASP A 44 1.05 1.93 -5.91
C ASP A 44 1.90 0.71 -6.29
N PRO A 45 1.50 -0.49 -5.86
CA PRO A 45 2.22 -1.72 -6.17
C PRO A 45 1.85 -2.31 -7.55
N GLY A 46 0.97 -1.66 -8.32
CA GLY A 46 0.53 -2.14 -9.62
C GLY A 46 -0.42 -3.35 -9.56
N PRO A 47 -0.87 -3.83 -10.74
CA PRO A 47 -1.82 -4.94 -10.86
C PRO A 47 -1.20 -6.30 -10.50
N ASP A 48 0.11 -6.47 -10.67
CA ASP A 48 0.84 -7.67 -10.24
C ASP A 48 2.06 -7.31 -9.37
N PRO A 49 1.84 -7.09 -8.07
CA PRO A 49 2.89 -6.65 -7.13
C PRO A 49 4.01 -7.66 -6.91
N LEU A 50 3.80 -8.93 -7.30
CA LEU A 50 4.73 -10.02 -7.06
C LEU A 50 5.62 -10.28 -8.28
N ARG A 51 5.12 -10.01 -9.50
CA ARG A 51 5.86 -10.15 -10.75
C ARG A 51 6.51 -8.86 -11.21
N HIS A 52 5.91 -7.72 -10.88
CA HIS A 52 6.44 -6.41 -11.23
C HIS A 52 6.73 -5.64 -9.95
N ILE A 53 8.00 -5.67 -9.53
CA ILE A 53 8.53 -4.58 -8.72
C ILE A 53 9.05 -3.57 -9.74
N PRO A 54 8.26 -2.53 -10.10
CA PRO A 54 8.79 -1.49 -10.96
C PRO A 54 10.10 -0.96 -10.38
N THR A 55 11.00 -0.51 -11.24
CA THR A 55 12.17 0.25 -10.81
C THR A 55 11.67 1.60 -10.30
N VAL A 56 11.15 1.60 -9.07
CA VAL A 56 10.50 2.76 -8.47
C VAL A 56 11.60 3.68 -7.95
N PRO A 57 11.64 4.94 -8.37
CA PRO A 57 12.60 5.90 -7.83
C PRO A 57 12.38 6.04 -6.32
N VAL A 58 13.47 6.22 -5.57
CA VAL A 58 13.47 6.23 -4.10
C VAL A 58 12.47 7.24 -3.51
N ASP A 59 12.19 8.34 -4.22
CA ASP A 59 11.23 9.37 -3.80
C ASP A 59 9.75 8.92 -3.81
N GLN A 60 9.44 7.89 -4.58
CA GLN A 60 8.12 7.26 -4.63
C GLN A 60 7.96 6.09 -3.65
N LEU A 61 9.06 5.69 -3.00
CA LEU A 61 9.00 4.71 -1.93
C LEU A 61 8.48 5.34 -0.64
N ARG A 62 7.73 4.55 0.10
CA ARG A 62 7.20 4.87 1.43
C ARG A 62 7.56 3.75 2.39
N ALA A 63 7.64 4.07 3.67
CA ALA A 63 7.83 3.07 4.71
C ALA A 63 6.48 2.49 5.11
N TRP A 64 6.37 1.17 5.11
CA TRP A 64 5.15 0.45 5.41
C TRP A 64 5.34 -0.55 6.54
N CYS A 65 4.34 -0.65 7.41
CA CYS A 65 4.18 -1.79 8.30
C CYS A 65 3.65 -3.01 7.50
N PRO A 66 4.01 -4.26 7.84
CA PRO A 66 3.53 -5.44 7.11
C PRO A 66 2.00 -5.52 6.94
N PRO A 67 1.16 -5.29 7.99
CA PRO A 67 -0.29 -5.34 7.80
C PRO A 67 -0.84 -4.15 6.99
N CYS A 68 -0.15 -3.01 7.00
CA CYS A 68 -0.50 -1.85 6.20
C CYS A 68 -0.24 -2.12 4.72
N TYR A 69 0.91 -2.75 4.41
CA TYR A 69 1.28 -3.10 3.05
C TYR A 69 0.39 -4.20 2.49
N ASP A 70 0.10 -5.25 3.27
CA ASP A 70 -0.82 -6.32 2.85
C ASP A 70 -2.23 -5.79 2.51
N ARG A 71 -2.73 -4.84 3.32
CA ARG A 71 -3.99 -4.17 3.03
C ARG A 71 -3.94 -3.34 1.75
N LEU A 72 -2.86 -2.58 1.54
CA LEU A 72 -2.66 -1.81 0.30
C LEU A 72 -2.71 -2.74 -0.92
N ILE A 73 -1.98 -3.85 -0.87
CA ILE A 73 -1.94 -4.85 -1.94
C ILE A 73 -3.32 -5.43 -2.21
N THR A 74 -4.04 -5.80 -1.15
CA THR A 74 -5.39 -6.37 -1.26
C THR A 74 -6.39 -5.37 -1.85
N ASP A 75 -6.36 -4.12 -1.39
CA ASP A 75 -7.25 -3.06 -1.87
C ASP A 75 -6.98 -2.74 -3.34
N ARG A 76 -5.71 -2.56 -3.72
CA ARG A 76 -5.32 -2.29 -5.10
C ARG A 76 -5.69 -3.43 -6.04
N ARG A 77 -5.49 -4.69 -5.63
CA ARG A 77 -5.97 -5.85 -6.42
C ARG A 77 -7.48 -5.85 -6.60
N ALA A 78 -8.25 -5.45 -5.58
CA ALA A 78 -9.69 -5.33 -5.71
C ALA A 78 -10.09 -4.19 -6.67
N GLN A 79 -9.38 -3.07 -6.63
CA GLN A 79 -9.58 -1.95 -7.57
C GLN A 79 -9.28 -2.37 -9.01
N TYR A 80 -8.09 -2.93 -9.29
CA TYR A 80 -7.72 -3.39 -10.62
C TYR A 80 -8.69 -4.43 -11.18
N ARG A 81 -9.18 -5.36 -10.35
CA ARG A 81 -10.22 -6.32 -10.77
C ARG A 81 -11.53 -5.64 -11.13
N LYS A 82 -11.96 -4.66 -10.33
CA LYS A 82 -13.15 -3.86 -10.65
C LYS A 82 -12.93 -3.11 -11.96
N GLU A 83 -11.82 -2.40 -12.12
CA GLU A 83 -11.51 -1.66 -13.34
C GLU A 83 -11.51 -2.55 -14.59
N ALA A 84 -10.93 -3.75 -14.50
CA ALA A 84 -10.98 -4.74 -15.58
C ALA A 84 -12.42 -5.20 -15.88
N GLU A 85 -13.23 -5.45 -14.85
CA GLU A 85 -14.65 -5.80 -15.02
C GLU A 85 -15.45 -4.66 -15.69
N TRP A 86 -15.20 -3.41 -15.28
CA TRP A 86 -15.80 -2.22 -15.90
C TRP A 86 -15.38 -2.09 -17.36
N GLN A 87 -14.10 -2.28 -17.69
CA GLN A 87 -13.60 -2.23 -19.06
C GLN A 87 -14.22 -3.32 -19.95
N ILE A 88 -14.39 -4.54 -19.44
CA ILE A 88 -15.07 -5.62 -20.16
C ILE A 88 -16.53 -5.24 -20.43
N ARG A 89 -17.22 -4.68 -19.44
CA ARG A 89 -18.62 -4.28 -19.57
C ARG A 89 -18.83 -3.13 -20.55
N ASP A 90 -17.96 -2.12 -20.51
CA ASP A 90 -18.00 -0.97 -21.42
C ASP A 90 -17.76 -1.41 -22.87
N ARG A 91 -16.80 -2.31 -23.09
CA ARG A 91 -16.53 -2.92 -24.39
C ARG A 91 -17.65 -3.85 -24.88
N ALA A 92 -18.50 -4.34 -23.99
CA ALA A 92 -19.65 -5.17 -24.31
C ALA A 92 -20.92 -4.35 -24.62
N VAL A 93 -20.89 -3.01 -24.50
CA VAL A 93 -21.97 -2.15 -24.99
C VAL A 93 -21.88 -2.09 -26.51
N PRO A 94 -22.84 -2.67 -27.25
CA PRO A 94 -22.87 -2.53 -28.69
C PRO A 94 -23.10 -1.05 -29.03
N LEU A 95 -22.36 -0.53 -30.00
CA LEU A 95 -22.66 0.76 -30.64
C LEU A 95 -23.93 0.61 -31.49
N PHE A 96 -25.11 0.44 -30.88
CA PHE A 96 -26.40 0.45 -31.58
C PHE A 96 -27.51 1.00 -30.70
#